data_AF-A0A6P2W577-F1
#
_entry.id   AF-A0A6P2W577-F1
#
_cell.length_a   1.000
_cell.length_b   1.000
_cell.length_c   1.000
_cell.angle_alpha   90.00
_cell.angle_beta   90.00
_cell.angle_gamma   90.00
#
_symmetry.space_group_name_H-M   'P 1'
#
loop_
_entity.id
_entity.type
_entity.pdbx_description
1 polymer ?
#
loop_
_entity_poly.entity_id
_entity_poly.type
_entity_poly.pdbx_seq_one_letter_code
_entity_poly.pdbx_strand_id
1 'polypeptide(L)'
;MKLHQDASGALNTVTGYGPDYVDVNLERHETSVIVLPGAPVQAWPVSSFDALAPEHFAMLLDPAPELVIFGSGTRLRFPHPRLVTALTAKRIGVETMDFQAACRTYNILMAEGRKVAAALLIER
;
A
#
# COMPACT_ATOMS: atom_id res chain seq x y z
N MET A 1 16.95 23.69 -24.04
CA MET A 1 17.08 23.17 -22.67
C MET A 1 16.27 21.88 -22.59
N LYS A 2 16.90 20.72 -22.76
CA LYS A 2 16.25 19.41 -22.58
C LYS A 2 16.39 19.07 -21.09
N LEU A 3 15.27 19.12 -20.37
CA LEU A 3 15.22 18.74 -18.97
C LEU A 3 15.36 17.22 -18.90
N HIS A 4 16.52 16.73 -18.48
CA HIS A 4 16.67 15.35 -18.06
C HIS A 4 15.88 15.21 -16.76
N GLN A 5 14.73 14.56 -16.82
CA GLN A 5 13.95 14.23 -15.64
C GLN A 5 14.73 13.13 -14.91
N ASP A 6 15.29 13.50 -13.77
CA ASP A 6 16.05 12.61 -12.91
C ASP A 6 15.11 11.50 -12.43
N ALA A 7 15.30 10.28 -12.91
CA ALA A 7 14.51 9.10 -12.51
C ALA A 7 14.84 8.62 -11.09
N SER A 8 15.50 9.44 -10.27
CA SER A 8 16.09 9.08 -8.97
C SER A 8 15.48 9.79 -7.75
N GLY A 9 14.35 10.51 -7.87
CA GLY A 9 13.80 11.31 -6.76
C GLY A 9 12.28 11.49 -6.66
N ALA A 10 11.47 10.83 -7.49
CA ALA A 10 10.01 10.95 -7.40
C ALA A 10 9.44 9.95 -6.38
N LEU A 11 8.68 10.43 -5.39
CA LEU A 11 7.98 9.57 -4.44
C LEU A 11 6.81 8.87 -5.15
N ASN A 12 6.62 7.58 -4.85
CA ASN A 12 5.47 6.82 -5.35
C ASN A 12 4.17 7.49 -4.92
N THR A 13 3.45 7.99 -5.90
CA THR A 13 2.20 8.71 -5.72
C THR A 13 1.10 7.94 -6.42
N VAL A 14 -0.02 7.70 -5.75
CA VAL A 14 -1.22 7.17 -6.41
C VAL A 14 -1.79 8.27 -7.30
N THR A 15 -1.76 8.04 -8.60
CA THR A 15 -2.19 9.00 -9.64
C THR A 15 -3.58 8.72 -10.18
N GLY A 16 -4.10 7.51 -9.96
CA GLY A 16 -5.43 7.08 -10.40
C GLY A 16 -5.82 5.78 -9.70
N TYR A 17 -7.12 5.49 -9.65
CA TYR A 17 -7.62 4.21 -9.17
C TYR A 17 -9.03 3.96 -9.69
N GLY A 18 -9.37 2.69 -9.85
CA GLY A 18 -10.70 2.22 -10.25
C GLY A 18 -11.15 1.02 -9.42
N PRO A 19 -12.22 0.34 -9.86
CA PRO A 19 -12.72 -0.86 -9.19
C PRO A 19 -11.71 -2.01 -9.10
N ASP A 20 -10.80 -2.10 -10.07
CA ASP A 20 -9.93 -3.24 -10.34
C ASP A 20 -8.47 -2.84 -10.63
N TYR A 21 -8.11 -1.58 -10.42
CA TYR A 21 -6.74 -1.10 -10.64
C TYR A 21 -6.36 0.06 -9.72
N VAL A 22 -5.05 0.24 -9.55
CA VAL A 22 -4.43 1.48 -9.07
C VAL A 22 -3.36 1.91 -10.05
N ASP A 23 -3.32 3.20 -10.38
CA ASP A 23 -2.21 3.80 -11.12
C ASP A 23 -1.26 4.44 -10.11
N VAL A 24 0.00 4.01 -10.07
CA VAL A 24 1.06 4.61 -9.25
C VAL A 24 2.08 5.23 -10.20
N ASN A 25 2.36 6.53 -10.04
CA ASN A 25 3.22 7.28 -10.97
C ASN A 25 2.83 7.13 -12.44
N LEU A 26 1.51 7.10 -12.73
CA LEU A 26 0.93 6.86 -14.06
C LEU A 26 1.16 5.44 -14.63
N GLU A 27 1.69 4.52 -13.85
CA GLU A 27 1.82 3.10 -14.18
C GLU A 27 0.66 2.31 -13.58
N ARG A 28 -0.02 1.51 -14.42
CA ARG A 28 -1.19 0.75 -14.01
C ARG A 28 -0.82 -0.58 -13.36
N HIS A 29 -1.42 -0.84 -12.20
CA HIS A 29 -1.39 -2.12 -11.50
C HIS A 29 -2.80 -2.68 -11.34
N GLU A 30 -3.03 -3.87 -11.89
CA GLU A 30 -4.34 -4.57 -11.90
C GLU A 30 -4.39 -5.75 -10.92
N THR A 31 -3.41 -5.81 -10.03
CA THR A 31 -3.21 -6.82 -8.99
C THR A 31 -2.82 -6.12 -7.71
N SER A 32 -3.06 -6.75 -6.56
CA SER A 32 -2.70 -6.17 -5.27
C SER A 32 -1.23 -5.74 -5.21
N VAL A 33 -0.97 -4.61 -4.56
CA VAL A 33 0.36 -4.00 -4.47
C VAL A 33 0.68 -3.49 -3.07
N ILE A 34 1.97 -3.51 -2.74
CA ILE A 34 2.54 -2.75 -1.64
C ILE A 34 3.22 -1.52 -2.23
N VAL A 35 2.84 -0.34 -1.73
CA VAL A 35 3.39 0.95 -2.15
C VAL A 35 4.09 1.60 -0.97
N LEU A 36 5.37 1.94 -1.14
CA LEU A 36 6.13 2.80 -0.24
C LEU A 36 6.62 4.04 -0.99
N PRO A 37 6.77 5.21 -0.34
CA PRO A 37 7.14 6.44 -1.03
C PRO A 37 8.46 6.35 -1.81
N GLY A 38 9.51 5.76 -1.23
CA GLY A 38 10.87 5.77 -1.80
C GLY A 38 11.40 4.42 -2.26
N ALA A 39 10.54 3.40 -2.43
CA ALA A 39 10.95 2.07 -2.87
C ALA A 39 10.16 1.65 -4.11
N PRO A 40 10.63 0.68 -4.92
CA PRO A 40 9.82 0.16 -6.02
C PRO A 40 8.44 -0.33 -5.54
N VAL A 41 7.41 -0.12 -6.36
CA VAL A 41 6.09 -0.73 -6.13
C VAL A 41 6.25 -2.25 -6.17
N GLN A 42 5.79 -2.93 -5.13
CA GLN A 42 5.94 -4.37 -4.99
C GLN A 42 4.61 -5.06 -5.27
N ALA A 43 4.64 -6.16 -6.01
CA ALA A 43 3.48 -7.05 -6.10
C ALA A 43 3.18 -7.62 -4.70
N TRP A 44 1.92 -7.50 -4.28
CA TRP A 44 1.45 -8.14 -3.06
C TRP A 44 0.72 -9.42 -3.44
N PRO A 45 1.21 -10.62 -3.07
CA PRO A 45 0.76 -11.89 -3.64
C PRO A 45 -0.57 -12.37 -3.03
N VAL A 46 -1.58 -11.50 -2.99
CA VAL A 46 -2.92 -11.76 -2.48
C VAL A 46 -3.95 -11.32 -3.50
N SER A 47 -4.90 -12.18 -3.82
CA SER A 47 -5.96 -11.90 -4.81
C SER A 47 -7.36 -11.80 -4.18
N SER A 48 -7.50 -12.13 -2.90
CA SER A 48 -8.75 -12.01 -2.16
C SER A 48 -8.49 -11.78 -0.67
N PHE A 49 -9.48 -11.21 0.01
CA PHE A 49 -9.41 -10.98 1.45
C PHE A 49 -9.29 -12.28 2.24
N ASP A 50 -9.96 -13.34 1.80
CA ASP A 50 -9.94 -14.63 2.49
C ASP A 50 -8.60 -15.37 2.30
N ALA A 51 -7.79 -14.97 1.32
CA ALA A 51 -6.43 -15.47 1.11
C ALA A 51 -5.38 -14.76 1.99
N LEU A 52 -5.78 -13.76 2.80
CA LEU A 52 -4.84 -13.05 3.68
C LEU A 52 -4.26 -14.01 4.73
N ALA A 53 -2.95 -13.92 4.90
CA ALA A 53 -2.16 -14.76 5.80
C ALA A 53 -1.10 -13.88 6.48
N PRO A 54 -0.61 -14.25 7.67
CA PRO A 54 0.38 -13.44 8.40
C PRO A 54 1.63 -13.10 7.57
N GLU A 55 2.04 -14.01 6.68
CA GLU A 55 3.21 -13.87 5.82
C GLU A 55 3.06 -12.70 4.84
N HIS A 56 1.84 -12.43 4.39
CA HIS A 56 1.54 -11.31 3.49
C HIS A 56 1.77 -9.96 4.15
N PHE A 57 1.47 -9.83 5.45
CA PHE A 57 1.77 -8.62 6.22
C PHE A 57 3.22 -8.59 6.71
N ALA A 58 3.86 -9.76 6.90
CA ALA A 58 5.26 -9.85 7.28
C ALA A 58 6.22 -9.23 6.24
N MET A 59 5.81 -9.16 4.96
CA MET A 59 6.55 -8.44 3.92
C MET A 59 6.80 -6.95 4.25
N LEU A 60 6.01 -6.35 5.14
CA LEU A 60 6.14 -4.96 5.57
C LEU A 60 7.05 -4.79 6.79
N LEU A 61 7.61 -5.87 7.36
CA LEU A 61 8.52 -5.80 8.51
C LEU A 61 9.88 -5.20 8.11
N ASP A 62 10.44 -5.63 6.98
CA ASP A 62 11.77 -5.18 6.53
C ASP A 62 11.76 -3.72 6.05
N PRO A 63 10.75 -3.24 5.29
CA PRO A 63 10.61 -1.82 4.99
C PRO A 63 10.39 -0.95 6.24
N ALA A 64 9.94 -1.55 7.35
CA ALA A 64 9.74 -0.92 8.65
C ALA A 64 9.05 0.46 8.62
N PRO A 65 7.85 0.59 8.00
CA PRO A 65 7.08 1.81 8.05
C PRO A 65 6.62 2.10 9.50
N GLU A 66 6.26 3.34 9.78
CA GLU A 66 5.60 3.72 11.04
C GLU A 66 4.11 3.35 11.01
N LEU A 67 3.50 3.40 9.82
CA LEU A 67 2.07 3.13 9.60
C LEU A 67 1.84 2.38 8.31
N VAL A 68 1.00 1.36 8.36
CA VAL A 68 0.47 0.64 7.20
C VAL A 68 -0.98 1.04 7.01
N ILE A 69 -1.29 1.57 5.84
CA ILE A 69 -2.65 1.75 5.35
C ILE A 69 -3.04 0.48 4.59
N PHE A 70 -3.91 -0.33 5.18
CA PHE A 70 -4.45 -1.51 4.53
C PHE A 70 -5.76 -1.15 3.81
N GLY A 71 -5.71 -1.12 2.48
CA GLY A 71 -6.88 -1.00 1.62
C GLY A 71 -7.52 -2.36 1.42
N SER A 72 -8.61 -2.64 2.13
CA SER A 72 -9.24 -3.97 2.21
C SER A 72 -10.11 -4.34 1.01
N GLY A 73 -9.90 -3.73 -0.16
CA GLY A 73 -10.72 -3.88 -1.36
C GLY A 73 -11.91 -2.92 -1.40
N THR A 74 -12.96 -3.27 -2.15
CA THR A 74 -14.12 -2.39 -2.45
C THR A 74 -14.95 -1.97 -1.24
N ARG A 75 -14.82 -2.70 -0.13
CA ARG A 75 -15.48 -2.44 1.16
C ARG A 75 -14.50 -2.52 2.31
N LEU A 76 -14.77 -1.76 3.37
CA LEU A 76 -14.04 -1.86 4.63
C LEU A 76 -14.23 -3.25 5.27
N ARG A 77 -13.14 -3.99 5.42
CA ARG A 77 -13.07 -5.28 6.13
C ARG A 77 -11.81 -5.32 6.97
N PHE A 78 -11.99 -5.48 8.28
CA PHE A 78 -10.85 -5.54 9.20
C PHE A 78 -10.14 -6.89 9.15
N PRO A 79 -8.81 -6.93 8.98
CA PRO A 79 -8.06 -8.18 9.04
C PRO A 79 -8.12 -8.73 10.47
N HIS A 80 -8.18 -10.05 10.59
CA HIS A 80 -8.09 -10.68 11.91
C HIS A 80 -6.76 -10.28 12.59
N PRO A 81 -6.73 -9.95 13.90
CA PRO A 81 -5.52 -9.47 14.58
C PRO A 81 -4.27 -10.35 14.37
N ARG A 82 -4.45 -11.68 14.34
CA ARG A 82 -3.41 -12.67 13.99
C ARG A 82 -2.60 -12.33 12.73
N LEU A 83 -3.22 -11.71 11.73
CA LEU A 83 -2.58 -11.38 10.45
C LEU A 83 -1.59 -10.22 10.59
N VAL A 84 -1.89 -9.26 11.46
CA VAL A 84 -1.11 -8.02 11.63
C VAL A 84 -0.26 -8.02 12.91
N THR A 85 -0.34 -9.06 13.72
CA THR A 85 0.32 -9.14 15.04
C THR A 85 1.83 -8.90 14.95
N ALA A 86 2.50 -9.41 13.90
CA ALA A 86 3.93 -9.20 13.70
C ALA A 86 4.28 -7.71 13.51
N LEU A 87 3.45 -6.96 12.79
CA LEU A 87 3.60 -5.50 12.60
C LEU A 87 3.39 -4.77 13.92
N THR A 88 2.31 -5.09 14.63
CA THR A 88 2.00 -4.47 15.93
C THR A 88 3.10 -4.73 16.97
N ALA A 89 3.68 -5.93 16.98
CA ALA A 89 4.81 -6.27 17.86
C ALA A 89 6.07 -5.42 17.58
N LYS A 90 6.21 -4.89 16.36
CA LYS A 90 7.26 -3.94 15.98
C LYS A 90 6.84 -2.46 16.13
N ARG A 91 5.68 -2.20 16.75
CA ARG A 91 5.08 -0.86 16.90
C ARG A 91 4.74 -0.19 15.56
N ILE A 92 4.47 -1.00 14.54
CA ILE A 92 3.98 -0.53 13.25
C ILE A 92 2.46 -0.49 13.33
N GLY A 93 1.88 0.71 13.20
CA GLY A 93 0.42 0.87 13.20
C GLY A 93 -0.20 0.26 11.94
N VAL A 94 -1.42 -0.27 12.05
CA VAL A 94 -2.19 -0.71 10.89
C VAL A 94 -3.56 -0.07 10.94
N GLU A 95 -3.85 0.76 9.94
CA GLU A 95 -5.17 1.35 9.73
C GLU A 95 -5.84 0.68 8.54
N THR A 96 -7.08 0.25 8.72
CA THR A 96 -7.84 -0.42 7.67
C THR A 96 -8.93 0.49 7.13
N MET A 97 -9.05 0.55 5.82
CA MET A 97 -10.06 1.32 5.10
C MET A 97 -10.43 0.65 3.78
N ASP A 98 -11.48 1.13 3.11
CA ASP A 98 -11.73 0.72 1.73
C ASP A 98 -10.61 1.19 0.80
N PHE A 99 -10.52 0.57 -0.37
CA PHE A 99 -9.45 0.78 -1.33
C PHE A 99 -9.27 2.24 -1.77
N GLN A 100 -10.37 2.96 -2.02
CA GLN A 100 -10.28 4.34 -2.48
C GLN A 100 -9.85 5.28 -1.36
N ALA A 101 -10.36 5.07 -0.15
CA ALA A 101 -9.90 5.79 1.03
C ALA A 101 -8.41 5.53 1.28
N ALA A 102 -7.95 4.28 1.15
CA ALA A 102 -6.55 3.90 1.32
C ALA A 102 -5.63 4.66 0.37
N CYS A 103 -5.98 4.72 -0.91
CA CYS A 103 -5.23 5.45 -1.91
C CYS A 103 -5.07 6.94 -1.56
N ARG A 104 -6.17 7.60 -1.16
CA ARG A 104 -6.14 9.03 -0.78
C ARG A 104 -5.34 9.27 0.49
N THR A 105 -5.55 8.47 1.53
CA THR A 105 -4.87 8.61 2.82
C THR A 105 -3.36 8.36 2.68
N TYR A 106 -2.97 7.36 1.89
CA TYR A 106 -1.57 7.12 1.56
C TYR A 106 -0.93 8.37 0.93
N ASN A 107 -1.55 8.98 -0.08
CA ASN A 107 -1.01 10.17 -0.72
C ASN A 107 -0.84 11.35 0.26
N ILE A 108 -1.82 11.57 1.15
CA ILE A 108 -1.75 12.63 2.16
C ILE A 108 -0.54 12.39 3.09
N LEU A 109 -0.45 11.19 3.67
CA LEU A 109 0.62 10.85 4.62
C LEU A 109 2.00 10.84 3.95
N MET A 110 2.07 10.36 2.71
CA MET A 110 3.29 10.40 1.90
C MET A 110 3.73 11.84 1.65
N ALA A 111 2.80 12.73 1.27
CA ALA A 111 3.09 14.15 1.04
C ALA A 111 3.52 14.89 2.32
N GLU A 112 3.05 14.44 3.49
CA GLU A 112 3.52 14.90 4.81
C GLU A 112 4.92 14.37 5.18
N GLY A 113 5.53 13.52 4.35
CA GLY A 113 6.84 12.92 4.62
C GLY A 113 6.82 11.81 5.68
N ARG A 114 5.64 11.26 6.00
CA ARG A 114 5.50 10.15 6.95
C ARG A 114 6.05 8.87 6.35
N LYS A 115 6.63 8.01 7.20
CA LYS A 115 7.03 6.64 6.82
C LYS A 115 5.80 5.74 6.74
N VAL A 116 5.01 5.92 5.68
CA VAL A 116 3.79 5.16 5.42
C VAL A 116 4.05 4.07 4.39
N ALA A 117 3.36 2.94 4.52
CA ALA A 117 3.19 1.97 3.45
C ALA A 117 1.70 1.79 3.16
N ALA A 118 1.31 1.58 1.90
CA ALA A 118 -0.02 1.13 1.53
C ALA A 118 0.04 -0.33 1.10
N ALA A 119 -0.77 -1.19 1.71
CA ALA A 119 -1.05 -2.54 1.23
C ALA A 119 -2.45 -2.54 0.61
N LEU A 120 -2.51 -2.54 -0.72
CA LEU A 120 -3.75 -2.34 -1.47
C LEU A 120 -4.22 -3.68 -2.05
N LEU A 121 -5.33 -4.20 -1.52
CA LEU A 121 -5.96 -5.41 -2.03
C LEU A 121 -6.83 -5.08 -3.25
N ILE A 122 -6.55 -5.73 -4.38
CA ILE A 122 -7.39 -5.73 -5.58
C ILE A 122 -7.96 -7.13 -5.73
N GLU A 123 -9.30 -7.23 -5.69
CA GLU A 123 -10.04 -8.47 -5.88
C GLU A 123 -10.71 -8.44 -7.27
N ARG A 124 -10.76 -9.60 -7.92
CA ARG A 124 -11.50 -9.82 -9.16
C ARG A 124 -12.70 -10.73 -8.91
#